data_AF-A0A365D0T3-F1
#
_entry.id   AF-A0A365D0T3-F1
#
_cell.length_a   1.000
_cell.length_b   1.000
_cell.length_c   1.000
_cell.angle_alpha   90.00
_cell.angle_beta   90.00
_cell.angle_gamma   90.00
#
_symmetry.space_group_name_H-M   'P 1'
#
loop_
_entity.id
_entity.type
_entity.pdbx_description
1 polymer ?
#
loop_
_entity_poly.entity_id
_entity_poly.type
_entity_poly.pdbx_seq_one_letter_code
_entity_poly.pdbx_strand_id
1 'polypeptide(L)'
;MVATSAAALINAAQVLVQMPGADKLKVRSGEHIAAILMTALYSLPVEVDEDGGVDLVFERFGSRSAWPFGGSLRAAVEVKSLPGKWRKHEYNVRLGDTYQVKIQNALEILELGSKKVKEASEALQQKVGSSNMSRNAFLIIHPMDGLALELVSGGPVIGHLLPALDEHVALDYLWVYWYPGLLSKWSRKERNWTDYLFAETSPDDPLLDDAIEAAEDIFLEGIGWTDGSPWRMAFS
;
A
#
# COMPACT_ATOMS: atom_id res chain seq x y z
N MET A 1 13.29 8.61 -7.01
CA MET A 1 12.78 8.91 -5.66
C MET A 1 11.86 10.10 -5.76
N VAL A 2 10.72 10.07 -5.08
CA VAL A 2 9.76 11.17 -4.95
C VAL A 2 9.53 11.41 -3.46
N ALA A 3 9.59 12.65 -2.99
CA ALA A 3 9.26 13.01 -1.62
C ALA A 3 7.89 13.68 -1.57
N THR A 4 7.07 13.31 -0.60
CA THR A 4 5.79 13.95 -0.28
C THR A 4 5.70 14.23 1.22
N SER A 5 4.83 15.15 1.61
CA SER A 5 4.65 15.56 3.01
C SER A 5 3.93 14.48 3.81
N ALA A 6 4.37 14.23 5.04
CA ALA A 6 3.63 13.46 6.04
C ALA A 6 2.20 14.00 6.25
N ALA A 7 2.00 15.32 6.16
CA ALA A 7 0.67 15.94 6.26
C ALA A 7 -0.27 15.51 5.12
N ALA A 8 0.26 15.07 3.98
CA ALA A 8 -0.55 14.55 2.88
C ALA A 8 -1.23 13.22 3.26
N LEU A 9 -0.61 12.39 4.10
CA LEU A 9 -1.23 11.16 4.62
C LEU A 9 -2.41 11.48 5.54
N ILE A 10 -2.22 12.45 6.45
CA ILE A 10 -3.27 12.91 7.35
C ILE A 10 -4.45 13.48 6.56
N ASN A 11 -4.18 14.36 5.59
CA ASN A 11 -5.21 14.91 4.73
C ASN A 11 -5.94 13.79 3.97
N ALA A 12 -5.19 12.84 3.39
CA ALA A 12 -5.75 11.70 2.67
C ALA A 12 -6.71 10.89 3.53
N ALA A 13 -6.34 10.56 4.77
CA ALA A 13 -7.23 9.88 5.71
C ALA A 13 -8.51 10.68 5.98
N GLN A 14 -8.38 11.99 6.26
CA GLN A 14 -9.52 12.86 6.52
C GLN A 14 -10.49 12.93 5.34
N VAL A 15 -9.99 13.06 4.11
CA VAL A 15 -10.85 13.10 2.91
C VAL A 15 -11.43 11.74 2.56
N LEU A 16 -10.71 10.65 2.82
CA LEU A 16 -11.19 9.28 2.60
C LEU A 16 -12.36 8.94 3.50
N VAL A 17 -12.35 9.36 4.78
CA VAL A 17 -13.47 9.14 5.71
C VAL A 17 -14.78 9.74 5.18
N GLN A 18 -14.70 10.85 4.43
CA GLN A 18 -15.87 11.52 3.86
C GLN A 18 -16.33 10.91 2.53
N MET A 19 -15.59 9.94 2.00
CA MET A 19 -15.93 9.28 0.73
C MET A 19 -17.11 8.30 0.92
N PRO A 20 -18.08 8.29 -0.01
CA PRO A 20 -19.10 7.23 -0.02
C PRO A 20 -18.44 5.84 -0.09
N GLY A 21 -18.87 4.92 0.78
CA GLY A 21 -18.32 3.57 0.85
C GLY A 21 -16.97 3.45 1.58
N ALA A 22 -16.50 4.50 2.27
CA ALA A 22 -15.28 4.43 3.08
C ALA A 22 -15.32 3.30 4.12
N ASP A 23 -16.48 3.01 4.71
CA ASP A 23 -16.71 1.92 5.66
C ASP A 23 -16.62 0.52 5.02
N LYS A 24 -16.59 0.44 3.68
CA LYS A 24 -16.44 -0.82 2.94
C LYS A 24 -14.99 -1.20 2.67
N LEU A 25 -14.07 -0.25 2.81
CA LEU A 25 -12.64 -0.53 2.67
C LEU A 25 -12.22 -1.62 3.65
N LYS A 26 -11.66 -2.70 3.10
CA LYS A 26 -11.30 -3.90 3.87
C LYS A 26 -10.07 -3.62 4.76
N VAL A 27 -10.33 -3.27 6.03
CA VAL A 27 -9.28 -2.92 7.02
C VAL A 27 -8.26 -4.04 7.20
N ARG A 28 -8.73 -5.29 7.36
CA ARG A 28 -7.83 -6.42 7.64
C ARG A 28 -6.95 -6.79 6.44
N SER A 29 -7.41 -6.64 5.21
CA SER A 29 -6.58 -6.88 4.01
C SER A 29 -5.65 -5.71 3.68
N GLY A 30 -5.85 -4.55 4.32
CA GLY A 30 -5.02 -3.35 4.17
C GLY A 30 -5.46 -2.46 3.02
N GLU A 31 -6.65 -2.72 2.47
CA GLU A 31 -7.21 -1.93 1.38
C GLU A 31 -7.29 -0.44 1.72
N HIS A 32 -7.59 -0.11 2.98
CA HIS A 32 -7.58 1.26 3.49
C HIS A 32 -6.17 1.89 3.51
N ILE A 33 -5.13 1.14 3.88
CA ILE A 33 -3.74 1.63 3.82
C ILE A 33 -3.34 1.96 2.38
N ALA A 34 -3.67 1.08 1.42
CA ALA A 34 -3.46 1.36 0.01
C ALA A 34 -4.23 2.61 -0.44
N ALA A 35 -5.49 2.76 -0.03
CA ALA A 35 -6.31 3.92 -0.33
C ALA A 35 -5.70 5.21 0.23
N ILE A 36 -5.25 5.22 1.50
CA ILE A 36 -4.59 6.37 2.15
C ILE A 36 -3.34 6.77 1.38
N LEU A 37 -2.42 5.82 1.14
CA LEU A 37 -1.16 6.07 0.45
C LEU A 37 -1.37 6.62 -0.96
N MET A 38 -2.30 6.02 -1.72
CA MET A 38 -2.59 6.46 -3.09
C MET A 38 -3.33 7.80 -3.12
N THR A 39 -4.22 8.05 -2.16
CA THR A 39 -4.90 9.35 -2.04
C THR A 39 -3.91 10.46 -1.69
N ALA A 40 -2.96 10.21 -0.79
CA ALA A 40 -1.93 11.17 -0.40
C ALA A 40 -1.02 11.58 -1.56
N LEU A 41 -0.79 10.67 -2.51
CA LEU A 41 0.04 10.94 -3.67
C LEU A 41 -0.73 11.53 -4.85
N TYR A 42 -2.03 11.22 -4.98
CA TYR A 42 -2.79 11.48 -6.21
C TYR A 42 -4.18 12.06 -5.94
N SER A 43 -5.16 11.20 -5.69
CA SER A 43 -6.57 11.56 -5.52
C SER A 43 -7.32 10.44 -4.83
N LEU A 44 -8.53 10.75 -4.36
CA LEU A 44 -9.48 9.76 -3.88
C LEU A 44 -9.78 8.71 -4.95
N PRO A 45 -10.04 7.45 -4.56
CA PRO A 45 -10.65 6.48 -5.46
C PRO A 45 -12.08 6.93 -5.81
N VAL A 46 -12.50 6.62 -7.03
CA VAL A 46 -13.86 6.90 -7.53
C VAL A 46 -14.80 5.72 -7.32
N GLU A 47 -14.26 4.52 -7.16
CA GLU A 47 -15.00 3.28 -6.87
C GLU A 47 -14.16 2.42 -5.91
N VAL A 48 -14.86 1.73 -5.01
CA VAL A 48 -14.33 0.71 -4.08
C VAL A 48 -15.13 -0.57 -4.28
N ASP A 49 -14.50 -1.72 -4.11
CA ASP A 49 -15.17 -3.02 -4.26
C ASP A 49 -16.24 -3.26 -3.18
N GLU A 50 -17.51 -3.35 -3.59
CA GLU A 50 -18.62 -3.77 -2.74
C GLU A 50 -19.16 -5.18 -3.10
N ASP A 51 -18.92 -5.68 -4.32
CA ASP A 51 -19.61 -6.86 -4.89
C ASP A 51 -18.68 -7.80 -5.71
N GLY A 52 -17.39 -7.85 -5.39
CA GLY A 52 -16.39 -8.69 -6.08
C GLY A 52 -15.75 -8.03 -7.32
N GLY A 53 -15.89 -6.71 -7.43
CA GLY A 53 -15.21 -5.85 -8.39
C GLY A 53 -13.73 -5.63 -8.07
N VAL A 54 -13.13 -4.63 -8.69
CA VAL A 54 -11.73 -4.23 -8.41
C VAL A 54 -11.67 -3.51 -7.07
N ASP A 55 -10.69 -3.84 -6.23
CA ASP A 55 -10.60 -3.30 -4.86
C ASP A 55 -10.66 -1.76 -4.84
N LEU A 56 -9.86 -1.08 -5.67
CA LEU A 56 -9.89 0.38 -5.82
C LEU A 56 -9.83 0.79 -7.29
N VAL A 57 -10.62 1.78 -7.68
CA VAL A 57 -10.50 2.42 -9.00
C VAL A 57 -10.24 3.92 -8.84
N PHE A 58 -9.24 4.41 -9.57
CA PHE A 58 -8.88 5.83 -9.62
C PHE A 58 -9.15 6.39 -11.01
N GLU A 59 -9.46 7.68 -11.08
CA GLU A 59 -9.64 8.43 -12.31
C GLU A 59 -8.78 9.68 -12.32
N ARG A 60 -8.24 10.00 -13.50
CA ARG A 60 -7.42 11.19 -13.69
C ARG A 60 -8.30 12.44 -13.70
N PHE A 61 -8.23 13.22 -12.63
CA PHE A 61 -8.90 14.52 -12.56
C PHE A 61 -7.98 15.66 -13.02
N GLY A 62 -8.40 16.37 -14.07
CA GLY A 62 -7.72 17.56 -14.58
C GLY A 62 -6.40 17.30 -15.31
N SER A 63 -5.76 18.38 -15.75
CA SER A 63 -4.52 18.34 -16.55
C SER A 63 -3.24 18.51 -15.73
N ARG A 64 -3.33 18.82 -14.43
CA ARG A 64 -2.23 19.36 -13.61
C ARG A 64 -1.61 18.42 -12.58
N SER A 65 -2.25 17.31 -12.20
CA SER A 65 -1.64 16.34 -11.28
C SER A 65 -0.74 15.35 -12.01
N ALA A 66 0.37 14.98 -11.37
CA ALA A 66 1.30 13.96 -11.84
C ALA A 66 0.63 12.57 -11.75
N TRP A 67 -0.14 12.22 -12.77
CA TRP A 67 -0.84 10.95 -12.84
C TRP A 67 0.16 9.77 -12.93
N PRO A 68 0.15 8.82 -11.97
CA PRO A 68 1.22 7.85 -11.82
C PRO A 68 1.01 6.58 -12.66
N PHE A 69 -0.16 6.46 -13.28
CA PHE A 69 -0.62 5.27 -14.01
C PHE A 69 -0.44 5.42 -15.52
N GLY A 70 0.50 6.27 -15.95
CA GLY A 70 0.91 6.42 -17.34
C GLY A 70 -0.11 7.16 -18.20
N GLY A 71 -0.45 6.59 -19.37
CA GLY A 71 -1.34 7.24 -20.34
C GLY A 71 -2.84 7.00 -20.12
N SER A 72 -3.21 6.04 -19.27
CA SER A 72 -4.60 5.66 -19.04
C SER A 72 -5.36 6.73 -18.26
N LEU A 73 -6.64 6.92 -18.53
CA LEU A 73 -7.48 7.86 -17.76
C LEU A 73 -7.97 7.27 -16.44
N ARG A 74 -8.04 5.94 -16.34
CA ARG A 74 -8.48 5.20 -15.16
C ARG A 74 -7.44 4.14 -14.79
N ALA A 75 -7.37 3.83 -13.51
CA ALA A 75 -6.48 2.83 -12.96
C ALA A 75 -7.25 1.90 -12.02
N ALA A 76 -7.20 0.61 -12.32
CA ALA A 76 -7.73 -0.46 -11.49
C ALA A 76 -6.60 -0.99 -10.60
N VAL A 77 -6.83 -1.04 -9.29
CA VAL A 77 -5.87 -1.47 -8.29
C VAL A 77 -6.44 -2.64 -7.51
N GLU A 78 -5.73 -3.77 -7.54
CA GLU A 78 -6.02 -4.93 -6.70
C GLU A 78 -5.03 -4.97 -5.54
N VAL A 79 -5.54 -5.00 -4.31
CA VAL A 79 -4.76 -4.99 -3.09
C VAL A 79 -4.54 -6.43 -2.62
N LYS A 80 -3.30 -6.74 -2.26
CA LYS A 80 -2.91 -8.00 -1.64
C LYS A 80 -2.02 -7.72 -0.45
N SER A 81 -2.20 -8.49 0.61
CA SER A 81 -1.25 -8.55 1.71
C SER A 81 -0.27 -9.71 1.51
N LEU A 82 0.97 -9.52 1.97
CA LEU A 82 1.97 -10.58 2.00
C LEU A 82 1.42 -11.75 2.85
N PRO A 83 1.53 -13.01 2.39
CA PRO A 83 1.14 -14.14 3.21
C PRO A 83 2.15 -14.34 4.33
N GLY A 84 1.68 -14.58 5.55
CA GLY A 84 2.55 -15.02 6.62
C GLY A 84 1.82 -15.58 7.83
N LYS A 85 2.60 -15.97 8.85
CA LYS A 85 2.09 -16.68 10.03
C LYS A 85 1.22 -15.76 10.89
N TRP A 86 1.52 -14.47 10.92
CA TRP A 86 0.77 -13.50 11.71
C TRP A 86 -0.70 -13.50 11.31
N ARG A 87 -1.00 -13.51 10.01
CA ARG A 87 -2.38 -13.55 9.50
C ARG A 87 -3.20 -14.75 9.92
N LYS A 88 -2.57 -15.87 10.30
CA LYS A 88 -3.27 -17.04 10.82
C LYS A 88 -3.62 -16.91 12.30
N HIS A 89 -2.95 -15.99 13.01
CA HIS A 89 -2.99 -15.86 14.46
C HIS A 89 -3.49 -14.50 14.93
N GLU A 90 -3.74 -13.52 14.05
CA GLU A 90 -4.16 -12.15 14.40
C GLU A 90 -5.37 -12.11 15.35
N TYR A 91 -6.27 -13.11 15.31
CA TYR A 91 -7.47 -13.19 16.16
C TYR A 91 -7.23 -13.80 17.55
N ASN A 92 -6.06 -14.38 17.82
CA ASN A 92 -5.79 -15.19 19.02
C ASN A 92 -4.59 -14.69 19.84
N VAL A 93 -4.04 -13.53 19.50
CA VAL A 93 -2.87 -12.98 20.19
C VAL A 93 -3.28 -12.47 21.58
N ARG A 94 -2.62 -13.00 22.61
CA ARG A 94 -2.79 -12.57 24.00
C ARG A 94 -1.62 -11.71 24.43
N LEU A 95 -1.87 -10.87 25.43
CA LEU A 95 -0.80 -10.10 26.08
C LEU A 95 0.25 -11.07 26.63
N GLY A 96 1.51 -10.90 26.23
CA GLY A 96 2.63 -11.77 26.61
C GLY A 96 2.94 -12.90 25.62
N ASP A 97 2.17 -13.05 24.54
CA ASP A 97 2.55 -13.95 23.46
C ASP A 97 3.84 -13.45 22.78
N THR A 98 4.76 -14.37 22.51
CA THR A 98 6.00 -14.06 21.80
C THR A 98 5.86 -14.44 20.33
N TYR A 99 6.25 -13.53 19.47
CA TYR A 99 6.24 -13.74 18.03
C TYR A 99 7.64 -13.48 17.47
N GLN A 100 8.09 -14.40 16.62
CA GLN A 100 9.33 -14.23 15.89
C GLN A 100 9.05 -13.53 14.58
N VAL A 101 9.57 -12.33 14.44
CA VAL A 101 9.58 -11.59 13.17
C VAL A 101 10.75 -12.05 12.34
N LYS A 102 10.51 -12.39 11.06
CA LYS A 102 11.58 -12.73 10.13
C LYS A 102 12.07 -11.46 9.45
N ILE A 103 13.29 -11.05 9.79
CA ILE A 103 14.04 -10.05 9.03
C ILE A 103 14.70 -10.78 7.84
N GLN A 104 14.50 -10.26 6.64
CA GLN A 104 14.97 -10.87 5.40
C GLN A 104 15.17 -9.80 4.33
N ASN A 105 15.91 -10.13 3.27
CA ASN A 105 16.14 -9.20 2.17
C ASN A 105 14.84 -8.85 1.45
N ALA A 106 14.74 -7.63 0.95
CA ALA A 106 13.56 -7.16 0.21
C ALA A 106 13.24 -8.04 -1.01
N LEU A 107 14.28 -8.57 -1.67
CA LEU A 107 14.15 -9.55 -2.75
C LEU A 107 13.39 -10.82 -2.29
N GLU A 108 13.79 -11.41 -1.16
CA GLU A 108 13.15 -12.62 -0.62
C GLU A 108 11.68 -12.37 -0.25
N ILE A 109 11.36 -11.16 0.23
CA ILE A 109 9.97 -10.76 0.51
C ILE A 109 9.15 -10.75 -0.78
N LEU A 110 9.69 -10.18 -1.86
CA LEU A 110 9.00 -10.17 -3.16
C LEU A 110 8.84 -11.57 -3.75
N GLU A 111 9.83 -12.44 -3.58
CA GLU A 111 9.72 -13.84 -4.00
C GLU A 111 8.58 -14.56 -3.27
N LEU A 112 8.42 -14.34 -1.96
CA LEU A 112 7.29 -14.85 -1.18
C LEU A 112 5.95 -14.24 -1.65
N GLY A 113 5.96 -12.97 -2.03
CA GLY A 113 4.80 -12.25 -2.55
C GLY A 113 4.45 -12.57 -4.01
N SER A 114 5.33 -13.24 -4.76
CA SER A 114 5.19 -13.46 -6.21
C SER A 114 3.87 -14.12 -6.60
N LYS A 115 3.42 -15.13 -5.83
CA LYS A 115 2.13 -15.78 -6.03
C LYS A 115 0.97 -14.79 -5.88
N LYS A 116 1.02 -13.90 -4.87
CA LYS A 116 -0.01 -12.87 -4.65
C LYS A 116 -0.04 -11.83 -5.75
N VAL A 117 1.12 -11.42 -6.24
CA VAL A 117 1.24 -10.51 -7.39
C VAL A 117 0.63 -11.16 -8.64
N LYS A 118 0.90 -12.45 -8.87
CA LYS A 118 0.30 -13.21 -9.98
C LYS A 118 -1.23 -13.32 -9.84
N GLU A 119 -1.73 -13.69 -8.66
CA GLU A 119 -3.17 -13.73 -8.36
C GLU A 119 -3.84 -12.37 -8.62
N ALA A 120 -3.20 -11.26 -8.22
CA ALA A 120 -3.70 -9.91 -8.51
C ALA A 120 -3.73 -9.58 -10.01
N SER A 121 -2.66 -9.94 -10.73
CA SER A 121 -2.61 -9.79 -12.19
C SER A 121 -3.73 -10.57 -12.90
N GLU A 122 -3.97 -11.82 -12.50
CA GLU A 122 -5.03 -12.66 -13.06
C GLU A 122 -6.43 -12.10 -12.73
N ALA A 123 -6.65 -11.67 -11.49
CA ALA A 123 -7.90 -11.05 -11.06
C ALA A 123 -8.18 -9.77 -11.87
N LEU A 124 -7.18 -8.91 -12.07
CA LEU A 124 -7.34 -7.70 -12.87
C LEU A 124 -7.62 -8.00 -14.34
N GLN A 125 -6.96 -9.00 -14.93
CA GLN A 125 -7.29 -9.42 -16.30
C GLN A 125 -8.76 -9.84 -16.43
N GLN A 126 -9.27 -10.59 -15.45
CA GLN A 126 -10.66 -11.03 -15.44
C GLN A 126 -11.65 -9.88 -15.20
N LYS A 127 -11.41 -9.04 -14.20
CA LYS A 127 -12.30 -7.95 -13.77
C LYS A 127 -12.33 -6.78 -14.77
N VAL A 128 -11.17 -6.44 -15.34
CA VAL A 128 -10.97 -5.25 -16.18
C VAL A 128 -11.07 -5.57 -17.67
N GLY A 129 -10.89 -6.85 -18.05
CA GLY A 129 -11.03 -7.33 -19.42
C GLY A 129 -10.15 -6.54 -20.41
N SER A 130 -10.71 -6.19 -21.57
CA SER A 130 -10.05 -5.40 -22.61
C SER A 130 -10.17 -3.87 -22.42
N SER A 131 -10.63 -3.39 -21.25
CA SER A 131 -10.76 -1.95 -21.03
C SER A 131 -9.40 -1.24 -21.02
N ASN A 132 -9.40 0.05 -21.34
CA ASN A 132 -8.19 0.89 -21.39
C ASN A 132 -7.73 1.39 -20.00
N MET A 133 -8.07 0.64 -18.94
CA MET A 133 -7.65 0.97 -17.58
C MET A 133 -6.23 0.46 -17.33
N SER A 134 -5.44 1.22 -16.59
CA SER A 134 -4.17 0.73 -16.10
C SER A 134 -4.41 -0.37 -15.05
N ARG A 135 -3.69 -1.49 -15.15
CA ARG A 135 -3.79 -2.63 -14.22
C ARG A 135 -2.66 -2.59 -13.20
N ASN A 136 -3.01 -2.50 -11.92
CA ASN A 136 -2.08 -2.24 -10.83
C ASN A 136 -2.28 -3.25 -9.71
N ALA A 137 -1.21 -3.87 -9.23
CA ALA A 137 -1.27 -4.58 -7.95
C ALA A 137 -0.67 -3.69 -6.85
N PHE A 138 -1.25 -3.75 -5.67
CA PHE A 138 -0.71 -3.12 -4.46
C PHE A 138 -0.43 -4.20 -3.43
N LEU A 139 0.84 -4.47 -3.19
CA LEU A 139 1.30 -5.44 -2.20
C LEU A 139 1.61 -4.71 -0.88
N ILE A 140 0.94 -5.11 0.18
CA ILE A 140 1.15 -4.57 1.53
C ILE A 140 1.88 -5.61 2.35
N ILE A 141 3.03 -5.23 2.91
CA ILE A 141 3.82 -6.12 3.75
C ILE A 141 3.56 -5.76 5.20
N HIS A 142 2.87 -6.65 5.91
CA HIS A 142 2.71 -6.50 7.35
C HIS A 142 4.07 -6.77 8.02
N PRO A 143 4.51 -5.95 8.98
CA PRO A 143 5.84 -6.08 9.59
C PRO A 143 6.09 -7.45 10.25
N MET A 144 5.05 -8.10 10.78
CA MET A 144 5.11 -9.46 11.33
C MET A 144 5.21 -10.58 10.28
N ASP A 145 4.83 -10.32 9.03
CA ASP A 145 4.90 -11.28 7.93
C ASP A 145 6.21 -11.13 7.12
N GLY A 146 6.82 -9.95 7.15
CA GLY A 146 8.17 -9.71 6.66
C GLY A 146 8.65 -8.31 7.00
N LEU A 147 9.89 -8.20 7.47
CA LEU A 147 10.55 -6.91 7.68
C LEU A 147 11.81 -6.86 6.82
N ALA A 148 11.92 -5.85 5.95
CA ALA A 148 13.03 -5.74 5.02
C ALA A 148 14.31 -5.32 5.77
N LEU A 149 15.37 -6.11 5.64
CA LEU A 149 16.67 -5.85 6.27
C LEU A 149 17.21 -4.47 5.88
N GLU A 150 16.99 -4.06 4.63
CA GLU A 150 17.44 -2.81 4.06
C GLU A 150 16.83 -1.59 4.77
N LEU A 151 15.58 -1.70 5.22
CA LEU A 151 14.89 -0.64 5.97
C LEU A 151 15.33 -0.62 7.43
N VAL A 152 15.45 -1.79 8.06
CA VAL A 152 15.91 -1.90 9.44
C VAL A 152 17.35 -1.41 9.60
N SER A 153 18.18 -1.55 8.56
CA SER A 153 19.58 -1.12 8.55
C SER A 153 19.77 0.38 8.29
N GLY A 154 18.68 1.17 8.22
CA GLY A 154 18.73 2.61 8.02
C GLY A 154 18.81 3.05 6.56
N GLY A 155 18.51 2.17 5.60
CA GLY A 155 18.44 2.53 4.19
C GLY A 155 17.16 3.32 3.89
N PRO A 156 17.25 4.58 3.41
CA PRO A 156 16.05 5.39 3.13
C PRO A 156 15.32 4.95 1.86
N VAL A 157 15.97 4.16 1.00
CA VAL A 157 15.43 3.71 -0.29
C VAL A 157 15.95 2.34 -0.66
N ILE A 158 15.11 1.52 -1.29
CA ILE A 158 15.45 0.13 -1.61
C ILE A 158 15.18 -0.24 -3.07
N GLY A 159 14.50 0.61 -3.86
CA GLY A 159 14.10 0.31 -5.23
C GLY A 159 15.25 -0.07 -6.15
N HIS A 160 16.45 0.46 -5.91
CA HIS A 160 17.67 0.12 -6.66
C HIS A 160 18.20 -1.31 -6.40
N LEU A 161 17.73 -1.97 -5.34
CA LEU A 161 18.07 -3.34 -4.96
C LEU A 161 16.99 -4.35 -5.39
N LEU A 162 15.81 -3.86 -5.78
CA LEU A 162 14.69 -4.70 -6.14
C LEU A 162 14.84 -5.25 -7.56
N PRO A 163 14.44 -6.52 -7.79
CA PRO A 163 14.55 -7.14 -9.10
C PRO A 163 13.55 -6.53 -10.09
N ALA A 164 13.83 -6.64 -11.38
CA ALA A 164 12.78 -6.48 -12.38
C ALA A 164 11.72 -7.58 -12.20
N LEU A 165 10.44 -7.26 -12.41
CA LEU A 165 9.39 -8.27 -12.37
C LEU A 165 9.42 -9.17 -13.61
N ASP A 166 8.91 -10.39 -13.43
CA ASP A 166 8.70 -11.35 -14.52
C ASP A 166 7.80 -10.73 -15.60
N GLU A 167 8.22 -10.88 -16.87
CA GLU A 167 7.50 -10.36 -18.04
C GLU A 167 6.09 -10.96 -18.19
N HIS A 168 5.84 -12.13 -17.61
CA HIS A 168 4.54 -12.80 -17.60
C HIS A 168 3.51 -12.15 -16.65
N VAL A 169 3.93 -11.29 -15.72
CA VAL A 169 3.02 -10.58 -14.80
C VAL A 169 2.41 -9.38 -15.54
N ALA A 170 1.17 -9.52 -16.03
CA ALA A 170 0.48 -8.53 -16.88
C ALA A 170 -0.06 -7.29 -16.14
N LEU A 171 0.79 -6.68 -15.32
CA LEU A 171 0.55 -5.42 -14.62
C LEU A 171 1.29 -4.29 -15.31
N ASP A 172 0.69 -3.10 -15.34
CA ASP A 172 1.39 -1.88 -15.74
C ASP A 172 2.31 -1.39 -14.61
N TYR A 173 1.84 -1.51 -13.37
CA TYR A 173 2.61 -1.15 -12.18
C TYR A 173 2.38 -2.15 -11.04
N LEU A 174 3.43 -2.33 -10.24
CA LEU A 174 3.36 -2.99 -8.93
C LEU A 174 3.74 -1.96 -7.88
N TRP A 175 2.85 -1.74 -6.93
CA TRP A 175 3.10 -0.94 -5.74
C TRP A 175 3.42 -1.88 -4.59
N VAL A 176 4.41 -1.53 -3.78
CA VAL A 176 4.81 -2.30 -2.60
C VAL A 176 4.96 -1.35 -1.43
N TYR A 177 4.11 -1.50 -0.43
CA TYR A 177 4.27 -0.81 0.84
C TYR A 177 5.13 -1.65 1.77
N TRP A 178 6.24 -1.05 2.21
CA TRP A 178 7.20 -1.61 3.12
C TRP A 178 7.11 -0.87 4.45
N TYR A 179 6.81 -1.61 5.52
CA TYR A 179 6.80 -1.03 6.85
C TYR A 179 8.23 -0.74 7.36
N PRO A 180 8.47 0.40 8.05
CA PRO A 180 7.56 1.54 8.19
C PRO A 180 7.74 2.54 7.04
N GLY A 181 6.65 2.97 6.42
CA GLY A 181 6.59 4.23 5.66
C GLY A 181 7.22 4.29 4.26
N LEU A 182 7.86 3.24 3.72
CA LEU A 182 8.39 3.27 2.36
C LEU A 182 7.38 2.69 1.37
N LEU A 183 7.06 3.45 0.30
CA LEU A 183 6.30 2.94 -0.83
C LEU A 183 7.19 2.86 -2.07
N SER A 184 7.31 1.67 -2.67
CA SER A 184 8.03 1.48 -3.93
C SER A 184 7.06 1.16 -5.06
N LYS A 185 7.33 1.67 -6.27
CA LYS A 185 6.56 1.40 -7.48
C LYS A 185 7.45 0.85 -8.58
N TRP A 186 7.15 -0.33 -9.08
CA TRP A 186 7.72 -0.82 -10.33
C TRP A 186 6.87 -0.39 -11.52
N SER A 187 7.50 0.05 -12.61
CA SER A 187 6.83 0.32 -13.89
C SER A 187 7.23 -0.68 -14.96
N ARG A 188 6.23 -1.29 -15.62
CA ARG A 188 6.45 -2.14 -16.78
C ARG A 188 7.07 -1.38 -17.95
N LYS A 189 6.57 -0.17 -18.21
CA LYS A 189 7.01 0.66 -19.34
C LYS A 189 8.46 1.10 -19.19
N GLU A 190 8.83 1.52 -17.99
CA GLU A 190 10.17 2.05 -17.71
C GLU A 190 11.16 0.98 -17.23
N ARG A 191 10.67 -0.22 -16.89
CA ARG A 191 11.43 -1.34 -16.33
C ARG A 191 12.29 -0.94 -15.12
N ASN A 192 11.79 -0.02 -14.29
CA ASN A 192 12.49 0.52 -13.14
C ASN A 192 11.59 0.54 -11.88
N TRP A 193 12.23 0.75 -10.74
CA TRP A 193 11.57 1.04 -9.47
C TRP A 193 11.68 2.53 -9.14
N THR A 194 10.63 3.07 -8.54
CA THR A 194 10.57 4.42 -7.97
C THR A 194 10.16 4.34 -6.52
N ASP A 195 11.01 4.83 -5.62
CA ASP A 195 10.70 4.97 -4.21
C ASP A 195 10.01 6.30 -3.90
N TYR A 196 8.99 6.24 -3.04
CA TYR A 196 8.21 7.36 -2.52
C TYR A 196 8.43 7.46 -1.02
N LEU A 197 8.91 8.62 -0.58
CA LEU A 197 9.19 8.93 0.82
C LEU A 197 8.14 9.90 1.34
N PHE A 198 7.54 9.56 2.47
CA PHE A 198 6.65 10.44 3.22
C PHE A 198 7.50 11.09 4.32
N ALA A 199 7.99 12.29 4.06
CA ALA A 199 8.89 13.01 4.95
C ALA A 199 8.20 14.24 5.54
N GLU A 200 8.66 14.68 6.70
CA GLU A 200 8.24 15.95 7.28
C GLU A 200 8.74 17.12 6.44
N THR A 201 7.90 18.14 6.34
CA THR A 201 8.16 19.32 5.52
C THR A 201 8.99 20.37 6.26
N SER A 202 9.02 20.32 7.60
CA SER A 202 9.77 21.26 8.43
C SER A 202 10.52 20.52 9.56
N PRO A 203 11.76 20.91 9.89
CA PRO A 203 12.46 20.43 11.08
C PRO A 203 11.80 20.87 12.41
N ASP A 204 10.82 21.78 12.34
CA ASP A 204 10.02 22.23 13.48
C ASP A 204 8.70 21.45 13.64
N ASP A 205 8.35 20.58 12.67
CA ASP A 205 7.20 19.71 12.81
C ASP A 205 7.51 18.66 13.90
N PRO A 206 6.59 18.38 14.84
CA PRO A 206 6.81 17.31 15.81
C PRO A 206 6.96 16.00 15.04
N LEU A 207 8.07 15.29 15.29
CA LEU A 207 8.32 13.96 14.74
C LEU A 207 7.06 13.09 14.94
N LEU A 208 6.32 12.85 13.86
CA LEU A 208 5.28 11.83 13.88
C LEU A 208 6.01 10.50 13.90
N ASP A 209 6.06 9.86 15.07
CA ASP A 209 6.74 8.58 15.29
C ASP A 209 6.34 7.51 14.25
N ASP A 210 5.12 7.61 13.66
CA ASP A 210 4.81 7.06 12.33
C ASP A 210 3.60 7.77 11.68
N ALA A 211 3.84 8.57 10.63
CA ALA A 211 2.79 9.32 9.93
C ALA A 211 1.72 8.44 9.27
N ILE A 212 2.05 7.20 8.86
CA ILE A 212 1.04 6.29 8.30
C ILE A 212 0.12 5.74 9.40
N GLU A 213 0.66 5.50 10.60
CA GLU A 213 -0.14 5.01 11.73
C GLU A 213 -1.10 6.10 12.23
N ALA A 214 -0.65 7.35 12.28
CA ALA A 214 -1.51 8.48 12.62
C ALA A 214 -2.63 8.68 11.58
N ALA A 215 -2.31 8.55 10.29
CA ALA A 215 -3.31 8.60 9.23
C ALA A 215 -4.29 7.42 9.31
N GLU A 216 -3.80 6.23 9.62
CA GLU A 216 -4.64 5.05 9.83
C GLU A 216 -5.61 5.26 10.99
N ASP A 217 -5.15 5.76 12.15
CA ASP A 217 -6.02 6.01 13.30
C ASP A 217 -7.17 6.96 12.96
N ILE A 218 -6.86 8.07 12.27
CA ILE A 218 -7.88 9.04 11.82
C ILE A 218 -8.91 8.35 10.92
N PHE A 219 -8.45 7.51 9.99
CA PHE A 219 -9.34 6.79 9.11
C PHE A 219 -10.22 5.80 9.88
N LEU A 220 -9.63 4.98 10.75
CA LEU A 220 -10.32 3.95 11.54
C LEU A 220 -11.35 4.57 12.50
N GLU A 221 -10.98 5.63 13.22
CA GLU A 221 -11.91 6.40 14.06
C GLU A 221 -13.05 6.99 13.22
N GLY A 222 -12.71 7.58 12.07
CA GLY A 222 -13.66 8.20 11.17
C GLY A 222 -14.73 7.25 10.62
N ILE A 223 -14.37 5.99 10.34
CA ILE A 223 -15.33 4.96 9.91
C ILE A 223 -15.98 4.19 11.08
N GLY A 224 -15.64 4.52 12.33
CA GLY A 224 -16.17 3.88 13.53
C GLY A 224 -15.62 2.47 13.81
N TRP A 225 -14.41 2.15 13.36
CA TRP A 225 -13.76 0.85 13.59
C TRP A 225 -13.27 0.70 15.03
N THR A 226 -13.64 -0.39 15.71
CA THR A 226 -13.34 -0.58 17.15
C THR A 226 -12.34 -1.68 17.48
N ASP A 227 -11.95 -2.52 16.51
CA ASP A 227 -11.07 -3.68 16.75
C ASP A 227 -9.58 -3.30 16.90
N GLY A 228 -9.24 -2.01 16.86
CA GLY A 228 -7.86 -1.52 16.77
C GLY A 228 -7.25 -1.75 15.38
N SER A 229 -6.06 -1.16 15.14
CA SER A 229 -5.33 -1.36 13.88
C SER A 229 -4.76 -2.78 13.80
N PRO A 230 -5.07 -3.56 12.75
CA PRO A 230 -4.43 -4.85 12.51
C PRO A 230 -3.06 -4.73 11.83
N TRP A 231 -2.55 -3.51 11.64
CA TRP A 231 -1.30 -3.19 10.94
C TRP A 231 -0.24 -2.52 11.82
N ARG A 232 -0.62 -2.09 13.02
CA ARG A 232 0.27 -1.45 13.99
C ARG A 232 1.20 -2.45 14.69
N MET A 233 2.46 -2.04 14.87
CA MET A 233 3.43 -2.69 15.74
C MET A 233 3.75 -1.80 16.94
N ALA A 234 3.29 -2.18 18.13
CA ALA A 234 3.78 -1.55 19.35
C ALA A 234 5.13 -2.17 19.74
N PHE A 235 6.24 -1.48 19.46
CA PHE A 235 7.52 -1.77 20.10
C PHE A 235 7.59 -0.96 21.40
N SER A 236 7.35 -1.61 22.54
CA SER A 236 7.59 -1.01 23.87
C SER A 236 9.01 -1.23 24.34
#